data_AF-A0A7W1ZY35-F1
#
_entry.id   AF-A0A7W1ZY35-F1
#
_cell.length_a   1.000
_cell.length_b   1.000
_cell.length_c   1.000
_cell.angle_alpha   90.00
_cell.angle_beta   90.00
_cell.angle_gamma   90.00
#
_symmetry.space_group_name_H-M   'P 1'
#
loop_
_entity.id
_entity.type
_entity.pdbx_description
1 polymer ?
#
loop_
_entity_poly.entity_id
_entity_poly.type
_entity_poly.pdbx_seq_one_letter_code
_entity_poly.pdbx_strand_id
1 'polypeptide(L)'
;MANTYSQIYVQVVFAVQGRENLIKSEWRDELYKYITGIVKNHEQKLIIIGGISNHIHILLGIKPNIALSDLVREIKANSSRFVNERKFVKGKFYWQEGFGAFSYSHSQLDAVIRYIENQEEHHTQKSFKDEYRGFLKNFRVEHDEKYLFEWLE
;
A
#
# COMPACT_ATOMS: atom_id res chain seq x y z
N MET A 1 -23.61 2.95 -12.91
CA MET A 1 -24.89 3.58 -12.50
C MET A 1 -24.82 5.06 -12.84
N ALA A 2 -25.69 5.57 -13.71
CA ALA A 2 -25.60 6.94 -14.23
C ALA A 2 -25.81 8.04 -13.16
N ASN A 3 -26.48 7.71 -12.06
CA ASN A 3 -26.87 8.65 -11.00
C ASN A 3 -26.05 8.48 -9.71
N THR A 4 -24.87 7.88 -9.77
CA THR A 4 -24.00 7.66 -8.60
C THR A 4 -22.84 8.65 -8.61
N TYR A 5 -22.78 9.50 -7.58
CA TYR A 5 -21.71 10.45 -7.36
C TYR A 5 -20.97 10.06 -6.08
N SER A 6 -19.67 9.81 -6.17
CA SER A 6 -18.88 9.33 -5.04
C SER A 6 -17.50 9.95 -5.06
N GLN A 7 -17.01 10.29 -3.88
CA GLN A 7 -15.63 10.70 -3.67
C GLN A 7 -15.09 9.99 -2.43
N ILE A 8 -14.41 8.87 -2.64
CA ILE A 8 -13.93 7.99 -1.57
C ILE A 8 -12.42 7.90 -1.67
N TYR A 9 -11.72 8.27 -0.59
CA TYR A 9 -10.27 8.20 -0.52
C TYR A 9 -9.84 7.22 0.55
N VAL A 10 -9.01 6.26 0.14
CA VAL A 10 -8.49 5.23 1.04
C VAL A 10 -6.99 5.09 0.85
N GLN A 11 -6.22 5.25 1.92
CA GLN A 11 -4.85 4.82 1.98
C GLN A 11 -4.82 3.35 2.35
N VAL A 12 -4.15 2.55 1.53
CA VAL A 12 -3.86 1.14 1.79
C VAL A 12 -2.38 0.99 2.16
N VAL A 13 -2.09 0.19 3.18
CA VAL A 13 -0.72 -0.09 3.64
C VAL A 13 -0.49 -1.59 3.79
N PHE A 14 0.58 -2.12 3.21
CA PHE A 14 1.00 -3.52 3.41
C PHE A 14 2.50 -3.71 3.20
N ALA A 15 3.02 -4.80 3.77
CA ALA A 15 4.46 -5.07 3.88
C ALA A 15 4.91 -6.28 3.07
N VAL A 16 6.20 -6.33 2.73
CA VAL A 16 6.85 -7.49 2.13
C VAL A 16 7.05 -8.59 3.16
N GLN A 17 6.97 -9.85 2.74
CA GLN A 17 7.22 -11.00 3.60
C GLN A 17 8.69 -11.37 3.55
N GLY A 18 9.39 -11.35 4.69
CA GLY A 18 10.80 -11.73 4.75
C GLY A 18 11.78 -10.69 4.18
N ARG A 19 13.04 -10.76 4.63
CA ARG A 19 14.11 -9.80 4.27
C ARG A 19 14.59 -9.96 2.83
N GLU A 20 14.43 -11.13 2.25
CA GLU A 20 14.78 -11.45 0.87
C GLU A 20 13.90 -10.72 -0.16
N ASN A 21 12.74 -10.21 0.28
CA ASN A 21 11.74 -9.55 -0.55
C ASN A 21 11.73 -8.04 -0.42
N LEU A 22 12.74 -7.45 0.25
CA LEU A 22 12.88 -6.01 0.34
C LEU A 22 12.88 -5.35 -1.04
N ILE A 23 12.03 -4.34 -1.19
CA ILE A 23 11.90 -3.52 -2.38
C ILE A 23 13.17 -2.71 -2.53
N LYS A 24 13.89 -2.93 -3.63
CA LYS A 24 15.12 -2.19 -3.91
C LYS A 24 14.86 -1.01 -4.82
N SER A 25 15.65 0.05 -4.64
CA SER A 25 15.51 1.30 -5.40
C SER A 25 15.63 1.08 -6.91
N GLU A 26 16.40 0.09 -7.36
CA GLU A 26 16.64 -0.18 -8.78
C GLU A 26 15.39 -0.63 -9.55
N TRP A 27 14.40 -1.21 -8.87
CA TRP A 27 13.20 -1.74 -9.52
C TRP A 27 11.89 -1.27 -8.89
N ARG A 28 11.95 -0.49 -7.80
CA ARG A 28 10.78 0.09 -7.12
C ARG A 28 9.84 0.83 -8.08
N ASP A 29 10.40 1.66 -8.95
CA ASP A 29 9.60 2.45 -9.89
C ASP A 29 8.85 1.56 -10.90
N GLU A 30 9.44 0.43 -11.31
CA GLU A 30 8.76 -0.54 -12.17
C GLU A 30 7.61 -1.22 -11.44
N LEU A 31 7.80 -1.60 -10.17
CA LEU A 31 6.73 -2.13 -9.33
C LEU A 31 5.58 -1.10 -9.21
N TYR A 32 5.89 0.15 -8.94
CA TYR A 32 4.87 1.21 -8.76
C TYR A 32 4.09 1.48 -10.04
N LYS A 33 4.79 1.52 -11.19
CA LYS A 33 4.14 1.61 -12.51
C LYS A 33 3.24 0.42 -12.78
N TYR A 34 3.68 -0.79 -12.45
CA TYR A 34 2.88 -2.00 -12.64
C TYR A 34 1.61 -1.98 -11.77
N ILE A 35 1.73 -1.60 -10.49
CA ILE A 35 0.60 -1.44 -9.58
C ILE A 35 -0.39 -0.38 -10.11
N THR A 36 0.12 0.74 -10.64
CA THR A 36 -0.72 1.76 -11.27
C THR A 36 -1.55 1.19 -12.43
N GLY A 37 -0.96 0.30 -13.23
CA GLY A 37 -1.65 -0.42 -14.30
C GLY A 37 -2.78 -1.31 -13.76
N ILE A 38 -2.53 -2.08 -12.69
CA ILE A 38 -3.55 -2.92 -12.05
C ILE A 38 -4.73 -2.06 -11.58
N VAL A 39 -4.45 -0.99 -10.84
CA VAL A 39 -5.49 -0.09 -10.31
C VAL A 39 -6.34 0.52 -11.42
N LYS A 40 -5.69 0.97 -12.51
CA LYS A 40 -6.39 1.50 -13.70
C LYS A 40 -7.25 0.45 -14.40
N ASN A 41 -6.78 -0.80 -14.51
CA ASN A 41 -7.53 -1.89 -15.13
C ASN A 41 -8.80 -2.26 -14.34
N HIS A 42 -8.82 -2.00 -13.04
CA HIS A 42 -10.03 -2.10 -12.20
C HIS A 42 -10.87 -0.80 -12.16
N GLU A 43 -10.61 0.13 -13.07
CA GLU A 43 -11.30 1.42 -13.21
C GLU A 43 -11.21 2.34 -11.97
N GLN A 44 -10.24 2.08 -11.10
CA GLN A 44 -9.97 2.88 -9.90
C GLN A 44 -8.90 3.94 -10.18
N LYS A 45 -8.77 4.92 -9.29
CA LYS A 45 -7.75 5.96 -9.40
C LYS A 45 -6.63 5.71 -8.39
N LEU A 46 -5.40 5.52 -8.85
CA LEU A 46 -4.22 5.67 -8.01
C LEU A 46 -3.88 7.16 -7.93
N ILE A 47 -3.88 7.72 -6.72
CA ILE A 47 -3.54 9.12 -6.47
C ILE A 47 -2.03 9.24 -6.25
N ILE A 48 -1.49 8.43 -5.35
CA ILE A 48 -0.05 8.31 -5.12
C ILE A 48 0.28 6.91 -4.58
N ILE A 49 1.48 6.44 -4.90
CA ILE A 49 2.11 5.26 -4.30
C ILE A 49 3.51 5.64 -3.84
N GLY A 50 3.89 5.18 -2.66
CA GLY A 50 5.19 5.44 -2.04
C GLY A 50 5.44 4.46 -0.91
N GLY A 51 6.51 4.69 -0.15
CA GLY A 51 6.95 3.79 0.93
C GLY A 51 8.44 3.50 0.84
N ILE A 52 8.89 2.55 1.65
CA ILE A 52 10.30 2.16 1.78
C ILE A 52 10.49 0.68 1.42
N SER A 53 11.68 0.14 1.68
CA SER A 53 12.05 -1.20 1.25
C SER A 53 11.16 -2.32 1.82
N ASN A 54 10.58 -2.15 3.00
CA ASN A 54 9.81 -3.21 3.67
C ASN A 54 8.28 -3.06 3.55
N HIS A 55 7.74 -1.91 3.11
CA HIS A 55 6.29 -1.72 2.96
C HIS A 55 5.96 -0.56 2.02
N ILE A 56 4.71 -0.55 1.54
CA ILE A 56 4.21 0.50 0.65
C ILE A 56 2.89 1.09 1.15
N HIS A 57 2.67 2.35 0.79
CA HIS A 57 1.41 3.08 0.93
C HIS A 57 0.85 3.36 -0.45
N ILE A 58 -0.46 3.16 -0.61
CA ILE A 58 -1.18 3.47 -1.84
C ILE A 58 -2.39 4.32 -1.46
N LEU A 59 -2.43 5.58 -1.88
CA LEU A 59 -3.61 6.42 -1.76
C LEU A 59 -4.48 6.25 -3.01
N LEU A 60 -5.70 5.79 -2.82
CA LEU A 60 -6.64 5.45 -3.88
C LEU A 60 -7.85 6.38 -3.84
N GLY A 61 -8.31 6.79 -5.03
CA GLY A 61 -9.66 7.28 -5.26
C GLY A 61 -10.53 6.10 -5.71
N ILE A 62 -11.40 5.63 -4.83
CA ILE A 62 -12.22 4.43 -5.03
C ILE A 62 -13.59 4.80 -5.60
N LYS A 63 -14.00 4.08 -6.63
CA LYS A 63 -15.39 4.00 -7.09
C LYS A 63 -16.08 2.84 -6.38
N PRO A 64 -17.37 2.95 -6.03
CA PRO A 64 -18.11 1.91 -5.32
C PRO A 64 -18.57 0.77 -6.26
N ASN A 65 -17.69 0.30 -7.15
CA ASN A 65 -17.93 -0.80 -8.09
C ASN A 65 -17.04 -2.03 -7.79
N ILE A 66 -16.16 -1.95 -6.78
CA ILE A 66 -15.28 -3.05 -6.35
C ILE A 66 -15.15 -3.03 -4.82
N ALA A 67 -15.08 -4.21 -4.21
CA ALA A 67 -14.72 -4.31 -2.80
C ALA A 67 -13.22 -3.99 -2.63
N LEU A 68 -12.87 -3.18 -1.63
CA LEU A 68 -11.47 -2.80 -1.40
C LEU A 68 -10.56 -4.03 -1.22
N SER A 69 -11.02 -5.05 -0.50
CA SER A 69 -10.29 -6.30 -0.30
C SER A 69 -9.98 -7.04 -1.60
N ASP A 70 -10.90 -7.04 -2.56
CA ASP A 70 -10.67 -7.66 -3.86
C ASP A 70 -9.62 -6.88 -4.65
N LEU A 71 -9.68 -5.55 -4.66
CA LEU A 71 -8.67 -4.72 -5.31
C LEU A 71 -7.28 -4.95 -4.72
N VAL A 72 -7.17 -4.98 -3.38
CA VAL A 72 -5.88 -5.21 -2.70
C VAL A 72 -5.36 -6.62 -2.98
N ARG A 73 -6.24 -7.64 -3.03
CA ARG A 73 -5.86 -8.99 -3.45
C ARG A 73 -5.29 -9.00 -4.86
N GLU A 74 -5.95 -8.34 -5.81
CA GLU A 74 -5.47 -8.25 -7.20
C GLU A 74 -4.14 -7.49 -7.30
N ILE A 75 -3.98 -6.38 -6.57
CA ILE A 75 -2.71 -5.65 -6.49
C ILE A 75 -1.60 -6.58 -6.02
N LYS A 76 -1.78 -7.25 -4.87
CA LYS A 76 -0.75 -8.09 -4.27
C LYS A 76 -0.42 -9.31 -5.12
N ALA A 77 -1.42 -10.01 -5.65
CA ALA A 77 -1.23 -11.21 -6.45
C ALA A 77 -0.50 -10.89 -7.77
N ASN A 78 -1.00 -9.92 -8.53
CA ASN A 78 -0.43 -9.60 -9.84
C ASN A 78 0.96 -8.93 -9.72
N SER A 79 1.15 -8.04 -8.73
CA SER A 79 2.48 -7.44 -8.50
C SER A 79 3.51 -8.47 -8.04
N SER A 80 3.13 -9.43 -7.19
CA SER A 80 4.04 -10.53 -6.81
C SER A 80 4.43 -11.37 -8.01
N ARG A 81 3.46 -11.72 -8.88
CA ARG A 81 3.74 -12.43 -10.12
C ARG A 81 4.72 -11.66 -11.00
N PHE A 82 4.49 -10.35 -11.19
CA PHE A 82 5.39 -9.49 -11.97
C PHE A 82 6.82 -9.46 -11.42
N VAL A 83 7.00 -9.23 -10.11
CA VAL A 83 8.33 -9.20 -9.49
C VAL A 83 9.05 -10.54 -9.65
N ASN A 84 8.32 -11.65 -9.53
CA ASN A 84 8.84 -13.01 -9.73
C ASN A 84 9.23 -13.30 -11.18
N GLU A 85 8.38 -12.94 -12.15
CA GLU A 85 8.66 -13.11 -13.58
C GLU A 85 9.87 -12.29 -14.03
N ARG A 86 10.03 -11.09 -13.45
CA ARG A 86 11.19 -10.22 -13.68
C ARG A 86 12.44 -10.65 -12.93
N LYS A 87 12.33 -11.61 -12.00
CA LYS A 87 13.43 -12.09 -11.15
C LYS A 87 14.15 -10.96 -10.40
N PHE A 88 13.40 -9.97 -9.91
CA PHE A 88 13.99 -8.85 -9.15
C PHE A 88 14.52 -9.27 -7.79
N VAL A 89 14.07 -10.42 -7.28
CA VAL A 89 14.58 -11.05 -6.06
C VAL A 89 15.20 -12.42 -6.41
N LYS A 90 16.13 -12.90 -5.58
CA LYS A 90 16.81 -14.19 -5.79
C LYS A 90 15.87 -15.40 -5.61
N GLY A 91 14.87 -15.24 -4.75
CA GLY A 91 13.89 -16.27 -4.41
C GLY A 91 12.52 -15.99 -5.02
N LYS A 92 11.47 -16.25 -4.25
CA LYS A 92 10.11 -15.85 -4.60
C LYS A 92 9.66 -14.67 -3.75
N PHE A 93 9.17 -13.65 -4.44
CA PHE A 93 8.55 -12.49 -3.85
C PHE A 93 7.15 -12.79 -3.32
N TYR A 94 6.92 -12.37 -2.08
CA TYR A 94 5.62 -12.42 -1.41
C TYR A 94 5.38 -11.12 -0.62
N TRP A 95 4.15 -10.64 -0.65
CA TRP A 95 3.64 -9.71 0.34
C TRP A 95 3.16 -10.49 1.57
N GLN A 96 3.26 -9.91 2.76
CA GLN A 96 2.65 -10.49 3.96
C GLN A 96 1.13 -10.56 3.82
N GLU A 97 0.46 -11.41 4.59
CA GLU A 97 -0.99 -11.42 4.68
C GLU A 97 -1.55 -10.13 5.29
N GLY A 98 -2.83 -9.84 5.03
CA GLY A 98 -3.48 -8.63 5.52
C GLY A 98 -3.07 -7.33 4.82
N PHE A 99 -3.72 -6.23 5.23
CA PHE A 99 -3.42 -4.85 4.85
C PHE A 99 -4.10 -3.89 5.83
N GLY A 100 -3.56 -2.70 6.03
CA GLY A 100 -4.26 -1.58 6.65
C GLY A 100 -5.03 -0.77 5.61
N ALA A 101 -6.17 -0.21 6.00
CA ALA A 101 -6.99 0.68 5.17
C ALA A 101 -7.51 1.85 6.01
N PHE A 102 -7.22 3.08 5.57
CA PHE A 102 -7.52 4.30 6.31
C PHE A 102 -8.19 5.32 5.38
N SER A 103 -9.36 5.82 5.76
CA SER A 103 -10.15 6.73 4.93
C SER A 103 -9.87 8.20 5.24
N TYR A 104 -9.88 9.06 4.21
CA TYR A 104 -9.60 10.49 4.35
C TYR A 104 -10.67 11.37 3.70
N SER A 105 -10.88 12.57 4.24
CA SER A 105 -11.66 13.60 3.56
C SER A 105 -10.85 14.22 2.41
N HIS A 106 -11.56 14.85 1.45
CA HIS A 106 -10.91 15.56 0.34
C HIS A 106 -9.91 16.63 0.81
N SER A 107 -10.25 17.37 1.87
CA SER A 107 -9.39 18.41 2.45
C SER A 107 -8.08 17.90 3.04
N GLN A 108 -7.97 16.59 3.31
CA GLN A 108 -6.76 15.99 3.87
C GLN A 108 -5.80 15.48 2.78
N LEU A 109 -6.23 15.43 1.52
CA LEU A 109 -5.46 14.78 0.45
C LEU A 109 -4.03 15.28 0.33
N ASP A 110 -3.83 16.60 0.25
CA ASP A 110 -2.50 17.17 0.07
C ASP A 110 -1.57 16.80 1.22
N ALA A 111 -2.10 16.70 2.45
CA ALA A 111 -1.31 16.28 3.60
C ALA A 111 -0.92 14.79 3.50
N VAL A 112 -1.83 13.92 3.06
CA VAL A 112 -1.56 12.49 2.88
C VAL A 112 -0.63 12.24 1.69
N ILE A 113 -0.77 13.00 0.60
CA ILE A 113 0.13 12.94 -0.56
C ILE A 113 1.54 13.30 -0.11
N ARG A 114 1.74 14.46 0.51
CA ARG A 114 3.05 14.85 1.05
C ARG A 114 3.60 13.84 2.03
N TYR A 115 2.76 13.24 2.87
CA TYR A 115 3.18 12.20 3.80
C TYR A 115 3.76 10.98 3.07
N ILE A 116 3.09 10.52 2.00
CA ILE A 116 3.53 9.36 1.20
C ILE A 116 4.78 9.69 0.37
N GLU A 117 4.89 10.91 -0.15
CA GLU A 117 6.08 11.37 -0.89
C GLU A 117 7.34 11.36 -0.03
N ASN A 118 7.22 11.75 1.25
CA ASN A 118 8.36 11.91 2.16
C ASN A 118 8.61 10.67 3.04
N GLN A 119 8.14 9.50 2.62
CA GLN A 119 8.27 8.24 3.38
C GLN A 119 9.72 7.84 3.64
N GLU A 120 10.64 8.07 2.71
CA GLU A 120 12.07 7.80 2.93
C GLU A 120 12.64 8.63 4.09
N GLU A 121 12.32 9.94 4.12
CA GLU A 121 12.75 10.83 5.20
C GLU A 121 12.07 10.46 6.53
N HIS A 122 10.76 10.16 6.50
CA HIS A 122 10.00 9.75 7.68
C HIS A 122 10.62 8.55 8.39
N HIS A 123 11.06 7.56 7.62
CA HIS A 123 11.66 6.33 8.14
C HIS A 123 13.14 6.45 8.53
N THR A 124 13.74 7.64 8.44
CA THR A 124 15.03 7.92 9.12
C THR A 124 14.87 8.01 10.64
N GLN A 125 13.65 8.30 11.14
CA GLN A 125 13.38 8.55 12.56
C GLN A 125 12.31 7.62 13.15
N LYS A 126 11.49 6.98 12.33
CA LYS A 126 10.36 6.16 12.79
C LYS A 126 10.38 4.78 12.15
N SER A 127 10.16 3.73 12.92
CA SER A 127 10.02 2.37 12.37
C SER A 127 8.66 2.17 11.71
N PHE A 128 8.56 1.23 10.77
CA PHE A 128 7.26 0.82 10.20
C PHE A 128 6.29 0.32 11.28
N LYS A 129 6.80 -0.38 12.29
CA LYS A 129 6.00 -0.85 13.43
C LYS A 129 5.32 0.29 14.19
N ASP A 130 6.08 1.32 14.53
CA ASP A 130 5.56 2.49 15.25
C ASP A 130 4.64 3.32 14.36
N GLU A 131 4.92 3.36 13.06
CA GLU A 131 4.07 4.01 12.08
C GLU A 131 2.70 3.33 11.97
N TYR A 132 2.68 2.02 11.73
CA TYR A 132 1.46 1.24 11.57
C TYR A 132 0.59 1.25 12.84
N ARG A 133 1.19 1.05 14.02
CA ARG A 133 0.50 1.20 15.30
C ARG A 133 -0.05 2.62 15.49
N GLY A 134 0.70 3.63 15.03
CA GLY A 134 0.25 5.01 15.00
C GLY A 134 -1.02 5.19 14.17
N PHE A 135 -1.09 4.58 12.98
CA PHE A 135 -2.31 4.60 12.17
C PHE A 135 -3.48 3.92 12.89
N LEU A 136 -3.29 2.70 13.37
CA LEU A 136 -4.36 1.97 14.07
C LEU A 136 -4.92 2.76 15.25
N LYS A 137 -4.04 3.39 16.04
CA LYS A 137 -4.44 4.25 17.16
C LYS A 137 -5.19 5.50 16.69
N ASN A 138 -4.64 6.23 15.70
CA ASN A 138 -5.21 7.50 15.23
C ASN A 138 -6.58 7.30 14.57
N PHE A 139 -6.75 6.21 13.83
CA PHE A 139 -8.01 5.83 13.19
C PHE A 139 -8.94 5.02 14.08
N ARG A 140 -8.53 4.71 15.33
CA ARG A 140 -9.31 3.93 16.30
C ARG A 140 -9.73 2.56 15.75
N VAL A 141 -8.82 1.90 15.05
CA VAL A 141 -9.02 0.55 14.54
C VAL A 141 -8.75 -0.45 15.66
N GLU A 142 -9.77 -1.20 16.05
CA GLU A 142 -9.62 -2.33 16.97
C GLU A 142 -8.76 -3.42 16.32
N HIS A 143 -7.78 -3.92 17.07
CA HIS A 143 -6.84 -4.91 16.59
C HIS A 143 -6.28 -5.74 17.74
N ASP A 144 -5.81 -6.94 17.41
CA ASP A 144 -5.00 -7.77 18.29
C ASP A 144 -3.56 -7.73 17.78
N GLU A 145 -2.63 -7.37 18.68
CA GLU A 145 -1.20 -7.24 18.41
C GLU A 145 -0.60 -8.50 17.75
N LYS A 146 -1.16 -9.69 18.03
CA LYS A 146 -0.66 -10.95 17.45
C LYS A 146 -0.98 -11.14 15.96
N TYR A 147 -1.88 -10.34 15.40
CA TYR A 147 -2.26 -10.38 13.98
C TYR A 147 -1.70 -9.20 13.18
N LEU A 148 -0.81 -8.40 13.77
CA LEU A 148 -0.08 -7.38 13.04
C LEU A 148 1.02 -8.00 12.17
N PHE A 149 1.60 -7.18 11.30
CA PHE A 149 2.68 -7.60 10.42
C PHE A 149 3.88 -8.17 11.18
N GLU A 150 4.59 -9.08 10.54
CA GLU A 150 5.94 -9.45 10.93
C GLU A 150 6.88 -8.28 10.65
N TRP A 151 7.49 -7.75 11.71
CA TRP A 151 8.36 -6.59 11.62
C TRP A 151 9.75 -7.00 11.14
N LEU A 152 10.20 -6.39 10.05
CA LEU A 152 11.56 -6.53 9.54
C LEU A 152 12.40 -5.38 10.13
N GLU A 153 13.05 -5.62 11.27
CA GLU A 153 14.00 -4.69 11.93
C GLU A 153 15.41 -4.75 11.32
#